data_AF-A0A383B5Y4-F1
#
_entry.id   AF-A0A383B5Y4-F1
#
_cell.length_a   1.000
_cell.length_b   1.000
_cell.length_c   1.000
_cell.angle_alpha   90.00
_cell.angle_beta   90.00
_cell.angle_gamma   90.00
#
_symmetry.space_group_name_H-M   'P 1'
#
loop_
_entity.id
_entity.type
_entity.pdbx_description
1 polymer ?
#
loop_
_entity_poly.entity_id
_entity_poly.type
_entity_poly.pdbx_seq_one_letter_code
_entity_poly.pdbx_strand_id
1 'polypeptide(L)'
;DPITMIVPPEYTPGYFVPDHWPVCDTDGKDIGHVTSKCFSPRLKKNIAFAFVTIEQSEKGNKINIHSPYGKLESIVVDLPFWDPKKQIPLGKE
;
A
#
# COMPACT_ATOMS: atom_id res chain seq x y z
N ASP A 1 0.54 -17.82 -9.56
CA ASP A 1 -0.54 -16.84 -9.47
C ASP A 1 0.03 -15.55 -8.89
N PRO A 2 -0.12 -14.35 -9.50
CA PRO A 2 0.52 -13.13 -9.01
C PRO A 2 0.09 -12.71 -7.61
N ILE A 3 -1.05 -13.23 -7.11
CA ILE A 3 -1.57 -13.02 -5.75
C ILE A 3 -0.64 -13.62 -4.67
N THR A 4 0.18 -14.62 -5.01
CA THR A 4 0.91 -15.44 -4.02
C THR A 4 2.39 -15.10 -3.85
N MET A 5 2.92 -14.07 -4.54
CA MET A 5 4.39 -13.90 -4.61
C MET A 5 5.01 -13.02 -3.52
N ILE A 6 4.22 -12.46 -2.59
CA ILE A 6 4.74 -11.83 -1.37
C ILE A 6 4.05 -12.38 -0.11
N VAL A 7 2.94 -13.11 -0.27
CA VAL A 7 2.14 -13.65 0.83
C VAL A 7 1.73 -15.07 0.45
N PRO A 8 2.11 -16.11 1.20
CA PRO A 8 1.72 -17.48 0.86
C PRO A 8 0.20 -17.63 0.77
N PRO A 9 -0.34 -18.59 -0.02
CA PRO A 9 -1.79 -18.78 -0.23
C PRO A 9 -2.57 -18.98 1.07
N GLU A 10 -1.87 -19.48 2.09
CA GLU A 10 -2.31 -19.71 3.46
C GLU A 10 -2.67 -18.40 4.20
N TYR A 11 -2.12 -17.27 3.74
CA TYR A 11 -2.14 -15.96 4.38
C TYR A 11 -2.77 -14.86 3.51
N THR A 12 -3.32 -15.23 2.35
CA THR A 12 -4.21 -14.39 1.55
C THR A 12 -5.63 -14.89 1.77
N PRO A 13 -6.32 -14.49 2.85
CA PRO A 13 -7.75 -14.78 2.93
C PRO A 13 -8.40 -14.21 1.66
N GLY A 14 -9.28 -14.97 1.02
CA GLY A 14 -10.02 -14.55 -0.17
C GLY A 14 -10.98 -13.37 0.08
N TYR A 15 -10.86 -12.69 1.22
CA TYR A 15 -11.68 -11.58 1.68
C TYR A 15 -10.82 -10.55 2.43
N PHE A 16 -11.30 -9.29 2.38
CA PHE A 16 -10.76 -8.11 3.04
C PHE A 16 -10.31 -8.40 4.49
N VAL A 17 -9.05 -8.10 4.83
CA VAL A 17 -8.53 -8.23 6.20
C VAL A 17 -8.96 -6.98 6.99
N PRO A 18 -9.88 -7.10 7.97
CA PRO A 18 -10.39 -5.95 8.73
C PRO A 18 -9.33 -5.32 9.64
N ASP A 19 -8.19 -5.98 9.85
CA ASP A 19 -7.15 -5.50 10.76
C ASP A 19 -6.42 -4.29 10.18
N HIS A 20 -6.49 -3.18 10.91
CA HIS A 20 -5.68 -2.00 10.68
C HIS A 20 -4.22 -2.34 10.98
N TRP A 21 -3.35 -2.24 9.97
CA TRP A 21 -1.91 -2.46 10.18
C TRP A 21 -1.27 -1.15 10.65
N PRO A 22 -0.59 -1.12 11.80
CA PRO A 22 0.04 0.10 12.28
C PRO A 22 1.14 0.57 11.32
N VAL A 23 1.27 1.89 11.22
CA VAL A 23 2.29 2.57 10.43
C VAL A 23 3.20 3.30 11.39
N CYS A 24 4.50 3.09 11.24
CA CYS A 24 5.53 3.79 11.99
C CYS A 24 6.39 4.64 11.05
N ASP A 25 6.99 5.70 11.58
CA ASP A 25 8.04 6.44 10.88
C ASP A 25 9.36 5.64 10.81
N THR A 26 10.42 6.26 10.31
CA THR A 26 11.75 5.66 10.26
C THR A 26 12.37 5.44 11.63
N ASP A 27 11.95 6.20 12.63
CA ASP A 27 12.44 6.15 14.01
C ASP A 27 11.63 5.18 14.89
N GLY A 28 10.57 4.59 14.34
CA GLY A 28 9.72 3.59 14.99
C GLY A 28 8.54 4.17 15.78
N LYS A 29 8.26 5.47 15.65
CA LYS A 29 7.09 6.11 16.26
C LYS A 29 5.83 5.75 15.49
N ASP A 30 4.76 5.41 16.19
CA ASP A 30 3.43 5.22 15.58
C ASP A 30 2.92 6.56 15.00
N ILE A 31 2.59 6.53 13.72
CA ILE A 31 2.12 7.68 12.94
C ILE A 31 0.76 7.42 12.31
N GLY A 32 0.14 6.25 12.50
CA GLY A 32 -1.18 5.94 11.96
C GLY A 32 -1.38 4.47 11.58
N HIS A 33 -2.28 4.22 10.62
CA HIS A 33 -2.64 2.84 10.26
C HIS A 33 -3.13 2.70 8.81
N VAL A 34 -2.95 1.50 8.27
CA VAL A 34 -3.42 1.08 6.94
C VAL A 34 -4.92 0.74 7.00
N THR A 35 -5.70 1.31 6.09
CA THR A 35 -7.15 1.08 5.94
C THR A 35 -7.48 0.12 4.80
N SER A 36 -6.65 0.07 3.76
CA SER A 36 -6.84 -0.84 2.63
C SER A 36 -5.49 -1.23 2.05
N LYS A 37 -5.34 -2.47 1.61
CA LYS A 37 -4.10 -3.00 1.05
C LYS A 37 -4.40 -4.08 0.03
N CYS A 38 -3.67 -4.08 -1.07
CA CYS A 38 -3.75 -5.13 -2.07
C CYS A 38 -2.46 -5.23 -2.88
N PHE A 39 -2.25 -6.38 -3.51
CA PHE A 39 -1.25 -6.50 -4.56
C PHE A 39 -1.84 -5.96 -5.86
N SER A 40 -1.08 -5.15 -6.60
CA SER A 40 -1.45 -4.70 -7.94
C SER A 40 -0.69 -5.54 -8.97
N PRO A 41 -1.36 -6.48 -9.69
CA PRO A 41 -0.72 -7.27 -10.75
C PRO A 41 -0.12 -6.40 -11.85
N ARG A 42 -0.76 -5.24 -12.12
CA ARG A 42 -0.29 -4.30 -13.14
C ARG A 42 1.00 -3.58 -12.73
N LEU A 43 1.12 -3.19 -11.47
CA LEU A 43 2.33 -2.56 -10.94
C LEU A 43 3.40 -3.58 -10.52
N LYS A 44 3.01 -4.85 -10.36
CA LYS A 44 3.81 -5.92 -9.72
C LYS A 44 4.34 -5.52 -8.34
N LYS A 45 3.54 -4.76 -7.58
CA LYS A 45 3.88 -4.20 -6.26
C LYS A 45 2.66 -4.22 -5.34
N ASN A 46 2.91 -4.27 -4.04
CA ASN A 46 1.90 -4.01 -3.03
C ASN A 46 1.57 -2.51 -2.99
N ILE A 47 0.28 -2.20 -2.88
CA ILE A 47 -0.23 -0.84 -2.69
C ILE A 47 -1.15 -0.84 -1.47
N ALA A 48 -1.15 0.28 -0.75
CA ALA A 48 -1.95 0.45 0.43
C ALA A 48 -2.43 1.90 0.56
N PHE A 49 -3.58 2.07 1.21
CA PHE A 49 -4.08 3.33 1.73
C PHE A 49 -3.91 3.34 3.24
N ALA A 50 -3.38 4.43 3.77
CA ALA A 50 -3.16 4.61 5.19
C ALA A 50 -3.57 6.01 5.62
N PHE A 51 -4.10 6.11 6.84
CA PHE A 51 -4.17 7.37 7.55
C PHE A 51 -2.86 7.55 8.30
N VAL A 52 -2.20 8.68 8.08
CA VAL A 52 -0.93 9.06 8.72
C VAL A 52 -1.01 10.52 9.18
N THR A 53 -0.03 10.97 9.98
CA THR A 53 0.07 12.40 10.33
C THR A 53 0.33 13.26 9.09
N ILE A 54 -0.02 14.55 9.17
CA ILE A 54 0.09 15.47 8.03
C ILE A 54 1.54 15.57 7.55
N GLU A 55 2.50 15.62 8.48
CA GLU A 55 3.94 15.72 8.19
C GLU A 55 4.45 14.50 7.43
N GLN A 56 3.87 13.33 7.72
CA GLN A 56 4.25 12.06 7.07
C GLN A 56 3.48 11.80 5.77
N SER A 57 2.46 12.60 5.47
CA SER A 57 1.65 12.45 4.24
C SER A 57 2.32 13.01 2.97
N GLU A 58 3.46 13.69 3.10
CA GLU A 58 4.17 14.23 1.94
C GLU A 58 4.75 13.13 1.05
N LYS A 59 4.68 13.36 -0.26
CA LYS A 59 5.24 12.47 -1.28
C LYS A 59 6.73 12.23 -1.04
N GLY A 60 7.14 10.97 -1.14
CA GLY A 60 8.53 10.55 -1.01
C GLY A 60 8.93 10.22 0.42
N ASN A 61 8.09 10.53 1.41
CA ASN A 61 8.31 10.09 2.78
C ASN A 61 8.36 8.57 2.86
N LYS A 62 9.30 8.09 3.67
CA LYS A 62 9.47 6.67 3.96
C LYS A 62 8.74 6.33 5.24
N ILE A 63 7.88 5.34 5.18
CA ILE A 63 7.11 4.84 6.31
C ILE A 63 7.27 3.33 6.39
N ASN A 64 7.05 2.79 7.58
CA ASN A 64 7.15 1.38 7.86
C ASN A 64 5.77 0.85 8.24
N ILE A 65 5.29 -0.16 7.52
CA ILE A 65 4.01 -0.80 7.85
C ILE A 65 4.32 -2.07 8.63
N HIS A 66 3.77 -2.19 9.83
CA HIS A 66 3.89 -3.39 10.65
C HIS A 66 2.76 -4.35 10.30
N SER A 67 3.05 -5.26 9.38
CA SER A 67 2.13 -6.35 9.07
C SER A 67 2.35 -7.52 10.05
N PRO A 68 1.34 -8.38 10.25
CA PRO A 68 1.52 -9.65 10.96
C PRO A 68 2.63 -10.55 10.37
N TYR A 69 3.01 -10.30 9.12
CA TYR A 69 4.00 -11.08 8.36
C TYR A 69 5.39 -10.46 8.36
N GLY A 70 5.55 -9.27 8.95
CA GLY A 70 6.82 -8.55 9.00
C GLY A 70 6.69 -7.06 8.73
N LYS A 71 7.83 -6.38 8.88
CA LYS A 71 7.97 -4.95 8.61
C LYS A 71 8.08 -4.71 7.10
N LEU A 72 7.17 -3.92 6.55
CA LEU A 72 7.14 -3.55 5.13
C LEU A 72 7.58 -2.11 4.96
N GLU A 73 8.73 -1.90 4.32
CA GLU A 73 9.19 -0.56 3.94
C GLU A 73 8.32 -0.02 2.80
N SER A 74 7.81 1.19 2.96
CA SER A 74 6.87 1.82 2.03
C SER A 74 7.22 3.28 1.79
N ILE A 75 6.78 3.79 0.64
CA ILE A 75 6.96 5.19 0.26
C ILE A 75 5.60 5.82 -0.03
N VAL A 76 5.41 7.05 0.41
CA VAL A 76 4.22 7.82 0.07
C VAL A 76 4.33 8.32 -1.38
N VAL A 77 3.26 8.10 -2.15
CA VAL A 77 3.21 8.46 -3.58
C VAL A 77 1.95 9.27 -3.85
N ASP A 78 2.01 10.12 -4.87
CA ASP A 78 0.84 10.88 -5.32
C ASP A 78 -0.21 9.98 -5.94
N LEU A 79 -1.46 10.44 -5.83
CA LEU A 79 -2.56 9.93 -6.63
C LEU A 79 -2.76 10.79 -7.88
N PRO A 80 -3.09 10.17 -9.03
CA PRO A 80 -3.16 8.72 -9.24
C PRO A 80 -1.76 8.10 -9.37
N PHE A 81 -1.51 6.99 -8.67
CA PHE A 81 -0.24 6.26 -8.71
C PHE A 81 -0.05 5.47 -10.03
N TRP A 82 -1.08 5.42 -10.88
CA TRP A 82 -1.04 4.79 -12.18
C TRP A 82 -1.75 5.66 -13.22
N ASP A 83 -1.11 5.82 -14.38
CA ASP A 83 -1.59 6.59 -15.52
C ASP A 83 -2.16 7.98 -15.15
N PRO A 84 -1.30 8.91 -14.69
CA PRO A 84 -1.74 10.25 -14.31
C PRO A 84 -2.37 11.05 -15.44
N LYS A 85 -2.05 10.71 -16.68
CA LYS A 85 -2.61 11.33 -17.87
C LYS A 85 -3.95 10.72 -18.30
N LYS A 86 -4.45 9.72 -17.56
CA LYS A 86 -5.69 8.98 -17.83
C LYS A 86 -5.78 8.55 -19.29
N GLN A 87 -4.70 7.99 -19.81
CA GLN A 87 -4.65 7.47 -21.18
C GLN A 87 -5.46 6.18 -21.35
N ILE A 88 -5.87 5.54 -20.25
CA ILE A 88 -6.53 4.24 -20.26
C ILE A 88 -7.85 4.29 -19.47
N PRO A 89 -9.02 4.08 -20.11
CA PRO A 89 -9.25 4.03 -21.56
C PRO A 89 -9.51 5.45 -22.10
N LEU A 90 -8.60 5.97 -22.93
CA LEU A 90 -8.99 6.99 -23.90
C LEU A 90 -9.84 6.28 -24.95
N GLY A 91 -11.14 6.63 -25.03
CA GLY A 91 -11.97 6.23 -26.15
C GLY A 91 -11.31 6.73 -27.43
N LYS A 92 -10.97 5.83 -28.34
CA LYS A 92 -10.61 6.21 -29.70
C LYS A 92 -11.95 6.40 -30.44
N GLU A 93 -12.18 7.59 -30.97
CA GLU A 93 -13.19 7.81 -32.03
C GLU A 93 -12.84 7.00 -33.28
#